data_AF-A0A954SHM8-F1
#
_entry.id   AF-A0A954SHM8-F1
#
_cell.length_a   1.000
_cell.length_b   1.000
_cell.length_c   1.000
_cell.angle_alpha   90.00
_cell.angle_beta   90.00
_cell.angle_gamma   90.00
#
_symmetry.space_group_name_H-M   'P 1'
#
loop_
_entity.id
_entity.type
_entity.pdbx_description
1 polymer ?
#
loop_
_entity_poly.entity_id
_entity_poly.type
_entity_poly.pdbx_seq_one_letter_code
_entity_poly.pdbx_strand_id
1 'polypeptide(L)'
;MKTFRVPSRRPQRRGFTLIELLVVITIIGILASLILPGVQNVRATARRTECLNNMRNVGMAMMSYASSNNGRFPQLVGPDNGELIIDPSKTLSTWKIDAPWTVPLLPLLDQAGLQDRITSTSRPNDNFTNLART
;
A
#
# COMPACT_ATOMS: atom_id res chain seq x y z
N MET A 1 59.78 52.11 4.02
CA MET A 1 58.51 51.52 4.51
C MET A 1 58.66 49.99 4.45
N LYS A 2 58.87 49.30 5.58
CA LYS A 2 58.99 47.83 5.63
C LYS A 2 57.63 47.24 6.01
N THR A 3 57.03 46.44 5.14
CA THR A 3 55.73 45.80 5.38
C THR A 3 55.92 44.57 6.27
N PHE A 4 55.29 44.59 7.44
CA PHE A 4 55.33 43.48 8.40
C PHE A 4 54.26 42.45 8.00
N ARG A 5 54.66 41.27 7.51
CA ARG A 5 53.73 40.15 7.28
C ARG A 5 53.52 39.39 8.59
N VAL A 6 52.28 39.39 9.09
CA VAL A 6 51.87 38.54 10.21
C VAL A 6 51.76 37.09 9.72
N PRO A 7 52.43 36.11 10.35
CA PRO A 7 52.30 34.71 9.97
C PRO A 7 50.92 34.19 10.39
N SER A 8 50.10 33.78 9.42
CA SER A 8 48.85 33.05 9.66
C SER A 8 49.17 31.66 10.20
N ARG A 9 48.91 31.42 11.49
CA ARG A 9 49.00 30.09 12.09
C ARG A 9 47.90 29.21 11.49
N ARG A 10 48.25 28.26 10.63
CA ARG A 10 47.31 27.24 10.16
C ARG A 10 46.86 26.41 11.36
N PRO A 11 45.55 26.17 11.56
CA PRO A 11 45.09 25.29 12.63
C PRO A 11 45.69 23.90 12.42
N GLN A 12 46.44 23.40 13.40
CA GLN A 12 46.91 22.01 13.39
C GLN A 12 45.68 21.11 13.43
N ARG A 13 45.47 20.32 12.37
CA ARG A 13 44.45 19.28 12.35
C ARG A 13 44.85 18.24 13.39
N ARG A 14 44.05 18.09 14.44
CA ARG A 14 44.18 16.99 15.41
C ARG A 14 43.77 15.70 14.69
N GLY A 15 44.70 14.75 14.59
CA GLY A 15 44.40 13.41 14.09
C GLY A 15 43.65 12.62 15.15
N PHE A 16 42.70 11.79 14.70
CA PHE A 16 41.98 10.87 15.59
C PHE A 16 42.98 9.87 16.17
N THR A 17 42.98 9.71 17.49
CA THR A 17 43.78 8.67 18.11
C THR A 17 43.12 7.31 17.87
N LEU A 18 43.92 6.26 17.68
CA LEU A 18 43.40 4.89 17.48
C LEU A 18 42.50 4.49 18.66
N ILE A 19 42.82 4.96 19.87
CA ILE A 19 42.04 4.70 21.10
C ILE A 19 40.67 5.39 21.10
N GLU A 20 40.56 6.62 20.58
CA GLU A 20 39.27 7.31 20.46
C GLU A 20 38.33 6.54 19.53
N LEU A 21 38.85 5.97 18.44
CA LEU A 21 38.04 5.16 17.52
C LEU A 21 37.69 3.80 18.16
N LEU A 22 38.65 3.17 18.84
CA LEU A 22 38.48 1.87 19.50
C LEU A 22 37.36 1.92 20.56
N VAL A 23 37.32 2.96 21.39
CA VAL A 23 36.29 3.09 22.44
C VAL A 23 34.90 3.29 21.84
N VAL A 24 34.79 3.96 20.69
CA VAL A 24 33.48 4.20 20.07
C VAL A 24 32.90 2.91 19.51
N ILE A 25 33.71 2.10 18.81
CA ILE A 25 33.21 0.84 18.26
C ILE A 25 32.86 -0.17 19.35
N THR A 26 33.57 -0.15 20.50
CA THR A 26 33.25 -1.03 21.63
C THR A 26 31.93 -0.63 22.29
N ILE A 27 31.69 0.67 22.50
CA ILE A 27 30.42 1.15 23.05
C ILE A 27 29.26 0.83 22.08
N ILE A 28 29.41 1.08 20.77
CA ILE A 28 28.38 0.73 19.77
C ILE A 28 28.12 -0.78 19.77
N GLY A 29 29.16 -1.61 19.87
CA GLY A 29 29.02 -3.08 19.92
C GLY A 29 28.24 -3.57 21.15
N ILE A 30 28.47 -2.96 22.33
CA ILE A 30 27.73 -3.27 23.55
C ILE A 30 26.25 -2.85 23.42
N LEU A 31 26.00 -1.64 22.92
CA LEU A 31 24.63 -1.17 22.71
C LEU A 31 23.88 -2.02 21.68
N ALA A 32 24.54 -2.39 20.58
CA ALA A 32 23.94 -3.21 19.53
C ALA A 32 23.65 -4.65 20.00
N SER A 33 24.52 -5.25 20.81
CA SER A 33 24.33 -6.62 21.32
C SER A 33 23.14 -6.75 22.26
N LEU A 34 22.81 -5.70 23.00
CA LEU A 34 21.62 -5.64 23.85
C LEU A 34 20.33 -5.45 23.05
N ILE A 35 20.41 -4.80 21.88
CA ILE A 35 19.25 -4.51 21.02
C ILE A 35 18.91 -5.68 20.08
N LEU A 36 19.92 -6.40 19.58
CA LEU A 36 19.77 -7.47 18.60
C LEU A 36 18.83 -8.64 19.00
N PRO A 37 18.76 -9.13 20.26
CA PRO A 37 17.81 -10.20 20.59
C PRO A 37 16.35 -9.72 20.54
N GLY A 38 16.08 -8.43 20.70
CA GLY A 38 14.72 -7.87 20.76
C GLY A 38 14.08 -7.58 19.40
N VAL A 39 14.86 -7.42 18.33
CA VAL A 39 14.35 -6.91 17.03
C VAL A 39 13.42 -7.87 16.29
N GLN A 40 13.53 -9.18 16.51
CA GLN A 40 12.67 -10.15 15.82
C GLN A 40 11.23 -10.09 16.33
N ASN A 41 11.03 -10.01 17.64
CA ASN A 41 9.71 -9.87 18.25
C ASN A 41 9.05 -8.54 17.89
N VAL A 42 9.84 -7.47 17.79
CA VAL A 42 9.36 -6.15 17.36
C VAL A 42 8.88 -6.19 15.91
N ARG A 43 9.59 -6.87 15.00
CA ARG A 43 9.16 -6.99 13.60
C ARG A 43 7.86 -7.78 13.44
N ALA A 44 7.72 -8.89 14.17
CA ALA A 44 6.47 -9.66 14.18
C ALA A 44 5.30 -8.84 14.74
N THR A 45 5.53 -8.09 15.81
CA THR A 45 4.53 -7.19 16.41
C THR A 45 4.17 -6.04 15.47
N ALA A 46 5.15 -5.43 14.80
CA ALA A 46 4.93 -4.36 13.84
C ALA A 46 4.02 -4.80 12.68
N ARG A 47 4.30 -5.98 12.09
CA ARG A 47 3.44 -6.57 11.05
C ARG A 47 2.02 -6.85 11.56
N ARG A 48 1.88 -7.30 12.80
CA ARG A 48 0.57 -7.52 13.42
C ARG A 48 -0.18 -6.21 13.63
N THR A 49 0.48 -5.18 14.15
CA THR A 49 -0.11 -3.84 14.34
C THR A 49 -0.54 -3.22 13.01
N GLU A 50 0.29 -3.36 11.97
CA GLU A 50 -0.04 -2.92 10.61
C GLU A 50 -1.27 -3.67 10.06
N CYS A 51 -1.32 -5.00 10.20
CA CYS A 51 -2.47 -5.79 9.81
C CYS A 51 -3.75 -5.39 10.56
N LEU A 52 -3.66 -5.16 11.87
CA LEU A 52 -4.79 -4.69 12.70
C LEU A 52 -5.28 -3.31 12.24
N ASN A 53 -4.37 -2.39 11.92
CA ASN A 53 -4.73 -1.07 11.40
C ASN A 53 -5.39 -1.17 10.01
N ASN A 54 -4.88 -2.02 9.13
CA ASN A 54 -5.49 -2.26 7.82
C ASN A 54 -6.91 -2.84 7.97
N MET A 55 -7.11 -3.82 8.85
CA MET A 55 -8.45 -4.36 9.12
C MET A 55 -9.39 -3.32 9.72
N ARG A 56 -8.89 -2.45 10.61
CA ARG A 56 -9.67 -1.34 11.15
C ARG A 56 -10.11 -0.37 10.04
N ASN A 57 -9.22 -0.03 9.10
CA ASN A 57 -9.53 0.84 7.97
C ASN A 57 -10.60 0.21 7.06
N VAL A 58 -10.52 -1.10 6.79
CA VAL A 58 -11.55 -1.83 6.05
C VAL A 58 -12.89 -1.85 6.79
N GLY A 59 -12.89 -2.06 8.11
CA GLY A 59 -14.10 -1.98 8.93
C GLY A 59 -14.78 -0.61 8.87
N MET A 60 -13.99 0.46 9.01
CA MET A 60 -14.47 1.84 8.87
C MET A 60 -15.06 2.10 7.46
N ALA A 61 -14.39 1.62 6.41
CA ALA A 61 -14.88 1.72 5.05
C ALA A 61 -16.22 0.99 4.86
N MET A 62 -16.37 -0.22 5.40
CA MET A 62 -17.63 -0.97 5.33
C MET A 62 -18.78 -0.27 6.07
N MET A 63 -18.51 0.31 7.24
CA MET A 63 -19.53 1.07 7.99
C MET A 63 -19.92 2.35 7.25
N SER A 64 -18.94 3.07 6.68
CA SER A 64 -19.20 4.26 5.87
C SER A 64 -20.02 3.90 4.62
N TYR A 65 -19.74 2.76 3.99
CA TYR A 65 -20.53 2.28 2.85
C TYR A 65 -21.97 1.98 3.24
N ALA A 66 -22.18 1.22 4.32
CA ALA A 66 -23.51 0.87 4.81
C ALA A 66 -24.33 2.12 5.18
N SER A 67 -23.70 3.15 5.77
CA SER A 67 -24.36 4.42 6.07
C SER A 67 -24.90 5.12 4.82
N SER A 68 -24.18 5.05 3.70
CA SER A 68 -24.59 5.68 2.43
C SER A 68 -25.54 4.81 1.61
N ASN A 69 -25.64 3.51 1.90
CA ASN A 69 -26.36 2.53 1.09
C ASN A 69 -27.56 1.89 1.82
N ASN A 70 -28.28 2.69 2.61
CA ASN A 70 -29.47 2.26 3.38
C ASN A 70 -29.22 1.04 4.29
N GLY A 71 -28.06 0.99 4.95
CA GLY A 71 -27.67 -0.10 5.84
C GLY A 71 -27.24 -1.38 5.12
N ARG A 72 -27.13 -1.37 3.78
CA ARG A 72 -26.72 -2.53 2.99
C ARG A 72 -25.20 -2.58 2.87
N PHE A 73 -24.62 -3.73 3.20
CA PHE A 73 -23.20 -4.01 2.93
C PHE A 73 -22.97 -4.36 1.46
N PRO A 74 -21.73 -4.23 0.96
CA PRO A 74 -21.38 -4.63 -0.40
C PRO A 74 -21.71 -6.10 -0.64
N GLN A 75 -22.43 -6.39 -1.71
CA GLN A 75 -22.83 -7.75 -2.05
C GLN A 75 -21.72 -8.45 -2.84
N LEU A 76 -21.54 -9.75 -2.63
CA LEU A 76 -20.58 -10.59 -3.37
C LEU A 76 -21.06 -10.89 -4.80
N VAL A 77 -22.38 -10.95 -4.99
CA VAL A 77 -23.06 -11.21 -6.26
C VAL A 77 -24.19 -10.18 -6.37
N GLY A 78 -24.38 -9.59 -7.54
CA GLY A 78 -25.51 -8.70 -7.80
C GLY A 78 -26.85 -9.41 -7.59
N PRO A 79 -27.96 -8.66 -7.50
CA PRO A 79 -29.30 -9.22 -7.34
C PRO A 79 -29.70 -10.15 -8.49
N ASP A 80 -29.01 -10.08 -9.63
CA ASP A 80 -29.01 -11.01 -10.75
C ASP A 80 -28.29 -12.33 -10.40
N ASN A 81 -28.81 -13.02 -9.37
CA ASN A 81 -28.84 -14.47 -9.05
C ASN A 81 -27.98 -15.48 -9.85
N GLY A 82 -26.76 -15.14 -10.28
CA GLY A 82 -25.88 -16.00 -11.06
C GLY A 82 -26.58 -16.65 -12.26
N GLU A 83 -27.66 -16.04 -12.76
CA GLU A 83 -28.45 -16.63 -13.81
C GLU A 83 -27.64 -16.49 -15.08
N LEU A 84 -27.16 -17.62 -15.58
CA LEU A 84 -26.59 -17.71 -16.90
C LEU A 84 -27.73 -17.35 -17.88
N ILE A 85 -27.87 -16.06 -18.20
CA ILE A 85 -28.75 -15.63 -19.28
C ILE A 85 -28.07 -16.13 -20.57
N ILE A 86 -28.37 -17.37 -20.94
CA ILE A 86 -28.09 -17.91 -22.28
C ILE A 86 -29.10 -17.25 -23.20
N ASP A 87 -28.85 -16.00 -23.56
CA ASP A 87 -29.56 -15.36 -24.65
C ASP A 87 -28.95 -15.89 -25.96
N PRO A 88 -29.68 -16.63 -26.80
CA PRO A 88 -29.12 -17.13 -28.07
C PRO A 88 -28.79 -16.00 -29.06
N SER A 89 -29.23 -14.77 -28.78
CA SER A 89 -28.88 -13.54 -29.49
C SER A 89 -27.64 -12.83 -28.93
N LYS A 90 -27.16 -13.25 -27.74
CA LYS A 90 -25.92 -12.77 -27.11
C LYS A 90 -24.91 -13.91 -27.10
N THR A 91 -24.29 -14.13 -28.26
CA THR A 91 -23.17 -15.06 -28.41
C THR A 91 -22.10 -14.78 -27.35
N LEU A 92 -21.79 -15.83 -26.59
CA LEU A 92 -20.91 -15.89 -25.41
C LEU A 92 -21.49 -15.18 -24.19
N SER A 93 -22.19 -15.96 -23.36
CA SER A 93 -22.45 -15.77 -21.94
C SER A 93 -22.06 -14.38 -21.43
N THR A 94 -23.05 -13.50 -21.29
CA THR A 94 -22.88 -12.30 -20.47
C THR A 94 -22.77 -12.75 -19.01
N TRP A 95 -21.63 -13.36 -18.64
CA TRP A 95 -21.16 -13.30 -17.28
C TRP A 95 -20.88 -11.82 -17.06
N LYS A 96 -21.89 -11.05 -16.61
CA LYS A 96 -21.58 -9.82 -15.90
C LYS A 96 -20.76 -10.27 -14.70
N ILE A 97 -19.45 -10.13 -14.80
CA ILE A 97 -18.61 -10.25 -13.62
C ILE A 97 -18.96 -9.01 -12.81
N ASP A 98 -19.98 -9.13 -11.97
CA ASP A 98 -20.27 -8.10 -10.99
C ASP A 98 -18.97 -7.81 -10.25
N ALA A 99 -18.64 -6.52 -10.16
CA ALA A 99 -17.40 -6.11 -9.54
C ALA A 99 -17.36 -6.72 -8.13
N PRO A 100 -16.25 -7.37 -7.72
CA PRO A 100 -16.19 -8.01 -6.42
C PRO A 100 -16.57 -7.01 -5.32
N TRP A 101 -17.13 -7.51 -4.21
CA TRP A 101 -17.63 -6.70 -3.08
C TRP A 101 -16.63 -5.65 -2.56
N THR A 102 -15.34 -5.83 -2.84
CA THR A 102 -14.26 -4.90 -2.51
C THR A 102 -14.23 -3.65 -3.41
N VAL A 103 -14.62 -3.74 -4.69
CA VAL A 103 -14.55 -2.64 -5.68
C VAL A 103 -15.37 -1.42 -5.25
N PRO A 104 -16.59 -1.55 -4.70
CA PRO A 104 -17.32 -0.41 -4.14
C PRO A 104 -16.68 0.21 -2.89
N LEU A 105 -15.78 -0.51 -2.20
CA LEU A 105 -15.07 -0.03 -1.00
C LEU A 105 -13.73 0.65 -1.31
N LEU A 106 -13.14 0.40 -2.47
CA LEU A 106 -11.87 1.01 -2.91
C LEU A 106 -11.79 2.54 -2.72
N PRO A 107 -12.81 3.35 -3.08
CA PRO A 107 -12.72 4.80 -2.88
C PRO A 107 -12.71 5.18 -1.39
N LEU A 108 -13.35 4.38 -0.54
CA LEU A 108 -13.34 4.54 0.93
C LEU A 108 -12.02 4.07 1.55
N LEU A 109 -11.20 3.36 0.78
CA LEU A 109 -9.83 2.95 1.12
C LEU A 109 -8.77 3.86 0.46
N ASP A 110 -9.17 5.04 -0.05
CA ASP A 110 -8.31 6.00 -0.75
C ASP A 110 -7.69 5.44 -2.06
N GLN A 111 -8.39 4.49 -2.69
CA GLN A 111 -7.98 3.79 -3.92
C GLN A 111 -8.95 4.06 -5.09
N ALA A 112 -9.42 5.30 -5.24
CA ALA A 112 -10.39 5.67 -6.29
C ALA A 112 -9.89 5.36 -7.72
N GLY A 113 -8.62 5.66 -8.03
CA GLY A 113 -8.08 5.39 -9.38
C GLY A 113 -7.97 3.89 -9.74
N LEU A 114 -7.94 3.00 -8.74
CA LEU A 114 -7.99 1.56 -9.01
C LEU A 114 -9.41 1.10 -9.35
N GLN A 115 -10.44 1.74 -8.80
CA GLN A 115 -11.83 1.43 -9.11
C GLN A 115 -12.14 1.70 -10.59
N ASP A 116 -11.69 2.83 -11.12
CA ASP A 116 -11.90 3.20 -12.54
C ASP A 116 -11.20 2.21 -13.48
N ARG A 117 -10.00 1.75 -13.11
CA ARG A 117 -9.24 0.77 -13.89
C ARG A 117 -9.86 -0.64 -13.86
N ILE A 118 -10.38 -1.07 -12.71
CA ILE A 118 -11.04 -2.37 -12.58
C ILE A 118 -12.37 -2.37 -13.36
N THR A 119 -13.16 -1.32 -13.20
CA THR A 119 -14.49 -1.20 -13.85
C THR A 119 -14.42 -1.00 -15.36
N SER A 120 -13.32 -0.46 -15.88
CA SER A 120 -13.05 -0.40 -17.33
C SER A 120 -12.60 -1.76 -17.90
N THR A 121 -11.89 -2.57 -17.11
CA THR A 121 -11.44 -3.92 -17.53
C THR A 121 -12.58 -4.94 -17.50
N SER A 122 -13.52 -4.81 -16.55
CA SER A 122 -14.65 -5.74 -16.41
C SER A 122 -15.80 -5.49 -17.41
N ARG A 123 -15.73 -4.42 -18.20
CA ARG A 123 -16.71 -4.16 -19.26
C ARG A 123 -16.37 -5.05 -20.46
N PRO A 124 -17.28 -5.96 -20.90
CA PRO A 124 -17.06 -6.69 -22.14
C PRO A 124 -16.92 -5.67 -23.27
N ASN A 125 -15.83 -5.82 -24.02
CA ASN A 125 -15.55 -5.08 -25.23
C ASN A 125 -16.68 -5.29 -26.25
N ASP A 126 -17.50 -4.26 -26.36
CA ASP A 126 -18.57 -4.00 -27.30
C ASP A 126 -18.17 -4.22 -28.78
N ASN A 127 -16.87 -4.32 -29.08
CA ASN A 127 -16.34 -4.70 -30.39
C ASN A 127 -16.79 -6.08 -30.90
N PHE A 128 -17.21 -7.02 -30.05
CA PHE A 128 -17.75 -8.30 -30.52
C PHE A 128 -19.20 -8.22 -31.05
N THR A 129 -19.94 -7.16 -30.73
CA THR A 129 -21.32 -6.98 -31.23
C THR A 129 -21.38 -6.49 -32.69
N ASN A 130 -20.29 -5.91 -33.20
CA ASN A 130 -20.19 -5.44 -34.59
C ASN A 130 -19.75 -6.53 -35.57
N LEU A 131 -19.15 -7.63 -35.10
CA LEU A 131 -18.69 -8.74 -35.94
C LEU A 131 -19.79 -9.80 -36.20
N ALA A 132 -20.94 -9.69 -35.55
CA ALA A 132 -22.12 -10.54 -35.77
C ALA A 132 -23.20 -9.87 -36.66
N ARG A 133 -22.90 -8.70 -37.25
CA ARG A 133 -23.80 -7.92 -38.11
C ARG A 133 -23.26 -7.74 -39.55
N THR A 134 -22.53 -8.73 -40.06
CA THR A 134 -22.22 -8.86 -41.50
C THR A 134 -22.56 -10.29 -41.92
#